data_AF-A0A832SKA6-F1
#
_entry.id   AF-A0A832SKA6-F1
#
_cell.length_a   1.000
_cell.length_b   1.000
_cell.length_c   1.000
_cell.angle_alpha   90.00
_cell.angle_beta   90.00
_cell.angle_gamma   90.00
#
_symmetry.space_group_name_H-M   'P 1'
#
loop_
_entity.id
_entity.type
_entity.pdbx_description
1 polymer ?
#
loop_
_entity_poly.entity_id
_entity_poly.type
_entity_poly.pdbx_seq_one_letter_code
_entity_poly.pdbx_strand_id
1 'polypeptide(L)'
;MVSSKITAVFSLVAFAVIHSLTASLPFKRLVMRVAGPEAEKLYLPAYSLTAVLTILPLIYQLYKNPGRVLYKISSPWRWLMVGGQLVAGTLDLVAYLDAPHRFKVSSQLAGSQASEANSLKIRGIYRWVRDPFLLSGLVMIWLTPVMTVNLLIVYILTTIYFYLGSLHWERRLVAQFGDEYREYQKRVHRIIPGLRGSVKESDQSSVNI
;
A
#
# COMPACT_ATOMS: atom_id res chain seq x y z
N MET A 1 24.02 -13.91 -16.79
CA MET A 1 22.54 -13.78 -16.88
C MET A 1 21.79 -14.28 -15.65
N VAL A 2 22.20 -15.40 -15.02
CA VAL A 2 21.55 -15.92 -13.80
C VAL A 2 21.79 -15.01 -12.58
N SER A 3 23.03 -14.52 -12.42
CA SER A 3 23.42 -13.63 -11.32
C SER A 3 22.53 -12.38 -11.20
N SER A 4 22.22 -11.70 -12.31
CA SER A 4 21.42 -10.47 -12.27
C SER A 4 19.95 -10.68 -11.87
N LYS A 5 19.40 -11.88 -12.07
CA LYS A 5 18.06 -12.25 -11.60
C LYS A 5 18.06 -12.53 -10.11
N ILE A 6 19.03 -13.32 -9.64
CA ILE A 6 19.15 -13.72 -8.24
C ILE A 6 19.33 -12.50 -7.35
N THR A 7 20.23 -11.60 -7.73
CA THR A 7 20.48 -10.38 -6.96
C THR A 7 19.26 -9.45 -6.92
N ALA A 8 18.44 -9.42 -7.98
CA ALA A 8 17.25 -8.56 -8.02
C ALA A 8 16.17 -9.12 -7.11
N VAL A 9 15.98 -10.44 -7.14
CA VAL A 9 15.10 -11.14 -6.20
C VAL A 9 15.59 -10.95 -4.76
N PHE A 10 16.89 -11.06 -4.52
CA PHE A 10 17.47 -10.83 -3.19
C PHE A 10 17.21 -9.41 -2.70
N SER A 11 17.47 -8.38 -3.52
CA SER A 11 17.18 -6.99 -3.16
C SER A 11 15.69 -6.76 -2.90
N LEU A 12 14.80 -7.37 -3.69
CA LEU A 12 13.36 -7.30 -3.47
C LEU A 12 12.95 -7.95 -2.14
N VAL A 13 13.50 -9.14 -1.83
CA VAL A 13 13.22 -9.84 -0.57
C VAL A 13 13.76 -9.05 0.62
N ALA A 14 14.98 -8.52 0.54
CA ALA A 14 15.56 -7.68 1.58
C ALA A 14 14.69 -6.44 1.84
N PHE A 15 14.27 -5.74 0.77
CA PHE A 15 13.32 -4.64 0.86
C PHE A 15 12.01 -5.09 1.54
N ALA A 16 11.39 -6.18 1.06
CA ALA A 16 10.10 -6.66 1.56
C ALA A 16 10.17 -7.02 3.06
N VAL A 17 11.25 -7.66 3.49
CA VAL A 17 11.49 -8.00 4.91
C VAL A 17 11.65 -6.75 5.76
N ILE A 18 12.51 -5.82 5.36
CA ILE A 18 12.78 -4.59 6.13
C ILE A 18 11.52 -3.71 6.18
N HIS A 19 10.83 -3.55 5.05
CA HIS A 19 9.59 -2.79 4.96
C HIS A 19 8.49 -3.43 5.82
N SER A 20 8.32 -4.75 5.76
CA SER A 20 7.30 -5.45 6.55
C SER A 20 7.60 -5.39 8.05
N LEU A 21 8.87 -5.51 8.43
CA LEU A 21 9.30 -5.41 9.82
C LEU A 21 9.01 -4.01 10.37
N THR A 22 9.41 -2.97 9.65
CA THR A 22 9.18 -1.57 10.05
C THR A 22 7.71 -1.14 9.92
N ALA A 23 6.91 -1.81 9.10
CA ALA A 23 5.46 -1.62 9.04
C ALA A 23 4.70 -2.39 10.15
N SER A 24 5.37 -3.27 10.89
CA SER A 24 4.75 -4.13 11.89
C SER A 24 4.36 -3.37 13.17
N LEU A 25 3.24 -3.76 13.79
CA LEU A 25 2.84 -3.20 15.09
C LEU A 25 3.85 -3.50 16.20
N PRO A 26 4.45 -4.70 16.31
CA PRO A 26 5.46 -4.97 17.33
C PRO A 26 6.67 -4.03 17.23
N PHE A 27 7.18 -3.78 16.02
CA PHE A 27 8.29 -2.87 15.82
C PHE A 27 7.91 -1.42 16.17
N LYS A 28 6.73 -0.96 15.72
CA LYS A 28 6.19 0.35 16.11
C LYS A 28 6.10 0.49 17.63
N ARG A 29 5.56 -0.51 18.34
CA ARG A 29 5.48 -0.51 19.81
C ARG A 29 6.85 -0.46 20.45
N LEU A 30 7.81 -1.23 19.95
CA LEU A 30 9.18 -1.23 20.45
C LEU A 30 9.80 0.17 20.33
N VAL A 31 9.68 0.80 19.16
CA VAL A 31 10.21 2.16 18.94
C VAL A 31 9.53 3.17 19.86
N MET A 32 8.19 3.17 19.95
CA MET A 32 7.47 4.09 20.86
C MET A 32 7.80 3.85 22.33
N ARG A 33 8.10 2.60 22.73
CA ARG A 33 8.51 2.26 24.10
C ARG A 33 9.91 2.76 24.43
N VAL A 34 10.84 2.67 23.49
CA VAL A 34 12.26 3.01 23.70
C VAL A 34 12.53 4.51 23.50
N ALA A 35 11.98 5.10 22.45
CA ALA A 35 12.22 6.49 22.06
C ALA A 35 11.13 7.47 22.55
N GLY A 36 10.07 6.94 23.17
CA GLY A 36 8.93 7.72 23.66
C GLY A 36 7.91 8.10 22.58
N PRO A 37 6.75 8.67 22.98
CA PRO A 37 5.65 9.02 22.06
C PRO A 37 6.01 10.09 21.01
N GLU A 38 6.91 11.02 21.35
CA GLU A 38 7.37 12.09 20.45
C GLU A 38 8.07 11.55 19.19
N ALA A 39 8.59 10.32 19.25
CA ALA A 39 9.21 9.65 18.11
C ALA A 39 8.24 9.43 16.93
N GLU A 40 6.92 9.46 17.16
CA GLU A 40 5.92 9.33 16.10
C GLU A 40 6.12 10.35 14.97
N LYS A 41 6.50 11.60 15.30
CA LYS A 41 6.72 12.68 14.34
C LYS A 41 7.80 12.33 13.31
N LEU A 42 8.86 11.65 13.77
CA LEU A 42 10.00 11.25 12.94
C LEU A 42 9.83 9.83 12.37
N TYR A 43 8.93 9.02 12.94
CA TYR A 43 8.74 7.64 12.55
C TYR A 43 8.35 7.50 11.08
N LEU A 44 7.33 8.25 10.62
CA LEU A 44 6.85 8.13 9.24
C LEU A 44 7.90 8.59 8.21
N PRO A 45 8.57 9.75 8.39
CA PRO A 45 9.71 10.12 7.55
C PRO A 45 10.85 9.09 7.54
N ALA A 46 11.24 8.57 8.71
CA ALA A 46 12.31 7.56 8.82
C ALA A 46 11.93 6.24 8.15
N TYR A 47 10.67 5.81 8.31
CA TYR A 47 10.10 4.65 7.63
C TYR A 47 10.15 4.80 6.12
N SER A 48 9.69 5.94 5.59
CA SER A 48 9.71 6.22 4.15
C SER A 48 11.14 6.28 3.61
N LEU A 49 12.07 6.92 4.33
CA LEU A 49 13.48 6.97 3.96
C LEU A 49 14.09 5.55 3.93
N THR A 50 13.80 4.72 4.94
CA THR A 50 14.27 3.34 5.00
C THR A 50 13.75 2.53 3.81
N ALA A 51 12.48 2.69 3.45
CA ALA A 51 11.89 2.05 2.27
C ALA A 51 12.58 2.48 0.96
N VAL A 52 12.85 3.77 0.79
CA VAL A 52 13.58 4.31 -0.38
C VAL A 52 15.00 3.74 -0.43
N LEU A 53 15.75 3.81 0.67
CA LEU A 53 17.14 3.33 0.71
C LEU A 53 17.24 1.84 0.41
N THR A 54 16.27 1.04 0.85
CA THR A 54 16.29 -0.41 0.66
C THR A 54 15.79 -0.86 -0.71
N ILE A 55 14.94 -0.08 -1.41
CA ILE A 55 14.50 -0.39 -2.78
C ILE A 55 15.51 0.11 -3.84
N LEU A 56 16.30 1.15 -3.55
CA LEU A 56 17.26 1.73 -4.49
C LEU A 56 18.23 0.71 -5.13
N PRO A 57 18.81 -0.27 -4.40
CA PRO A 57 19.65 -1.30 -5.00
C PRO A 57 18.94 -2.11 -6.08
N LEU A 58 17.66 -2.43 -5.88
CA LEU A 58 16.84 -3.13 -6.87
C LEU A 58 16.65 -2.27 -8.13
N ILE A 59 16.28 -0.99 -7.95
CA ILE A 59 16.09 -0.05 -9.07
C ILE A 59 17.39 0.10 -9.86
N TYR A 60 18.51 0.33 -9.18
CA TYR A 60 19.81 0.46 -9.81
C TYR A 60 20.19 -0.79 -10.60
N GLN A 61 19.91 -1.97 -10.05
CA GLN A 61 20.21 -3.21 -10.75
C GLN A 61 19.33 -3.44 -11.98
N LEU A 62 18.04 -3.15 -11.89
CA LEU A 62 17.13 -3.25 -13.03
C LEU A 62 17.49 -2.24 -14.12
N TYR A 63 18.00 -1.06 -13.75
CA TYR A 63 18.52 -0.07 -14.70
C TYR A 63 19.80 -0.56 -15.38
N LYS A 64 20.78 -1.07 -14.61
CA LYS A 64 22.08 -1.53 -15.15
C LYS A 64 21.95 -2.83 -15.95
N ASN A 65 21.04 -3.72 -15.55
CA ASN A 65 20.85 -5.04 -16.14
C ASN A 65 19.35 -5.33 -16.33
N PRO A 66 18.69 -4.61 -17.27
CA PRO A 66 17.26 -4.75 -17.49
C PRO A 66 16.88 -6.15 -18.00
N GLY A 67 17.82 -6.87 -18.60
CA GLY A 67 17.57 -8.18 -19.21
C GLY A 67 16.91 -8.05 -20.59
N ARG A 68 16.50 -9.18 -21.16
CA ARG A 68 15.86 -9.20 -22.49
C ARG A 68 14.53 -8.45 -22.44
N VAL A 69 14.32 -7.56 -23.41
CA VAL A 69 13.02 -6.90 -23.63
C VAL A 69 12.02 -7.93 -24.14
N LEU A 70 10.86 -8.01 -23.50
CA LEU A 70 9.74 -8.86 -23.90
C LEU A 70 8.82 -8.14 -24.87
N TYR A 71 8.46 -6.90 -24.53
CA TYR A 71 7.69 -6.04 -25.41
C TYR A 71 8.05 -4.57 -25.18
N LYS A 72 7.79 -3.76 -26.20
CA LYS A 72 7.86 -2.31 -26.17
C LYS A 72 6.63 -1.76 -26.88
N ILE A 73 5.77 -1.07 -26.15
CA ILE A 73 4.55 -0.46 -26.71
C ILE A 73 4.91 0.87 -27.38
N SER A 74 4.49 1.04 -28.64
CA SER A 74 4.73 2.24 -29.43
C SER A 74 3.64 3.31 -29.20
N SER A 75 3.89 4.51 -29.71
CA SER A 75 2.88 5.57 -29.76
C SER A 75 1.73 5.17 -30.71
N PRO A 76 0.46 5.51 -30.41
CA PRO A 76 -0.01 6.30 -29.27
C PRO A 76 -0.27 5.49 -27.99
N TRP A 77 -0.36 4.15 -28.07
CA TRP A 77 -0.78 3.27 -26.98
C TRP A 77 0.08 3.38 -25.71
N ARG A 78 1.38 3.67 -25.86
CA ARG A 78 2.27 3.90 -24.70
C ARG A 78 1.75 5.00 -23.78
N TRP A 79 1.11 6.02 -24.34
CA TRP A 79 0.61 7.16 -23.57
C TRP A 79 -0.65 6.83 -22.79
N LEU A 80 -1.45 5.86 -23.25
CA LEU A 80 -2.56 5.33 -22.47
C LEU A 80 -2.05 4.57 -21.24
N MET A 81 -0.97 3.80 -21.39
CA MET A 81 -0.35 3.09 -20.26
C MET A 81 0.23 4.09 -19.25
N VAL A 82 1.02 5.07 -19.72
CA VAL A 82 1.56 6.15 -18.85
C VAL A 82 0.44 6.97 -18.20
N GLY A 83 -0.62 7.30 -18.95
CA GLY A 83 -1.79 8.00 -18.42
C GLY A 83 -2.46 7.22 -17.29
N GLY A 84 -2.61 5.89 -17.44
CA GLY A 84 -3.10 5.03 -16.37
C GLY A 84 -2.19 4.98 -15.14
N GLN A 85 -0.86 5.00 -15.32
CA GLN A 85 0.09 5.10 -14.21
C GLN A 85 -0.04 6.43 -13.46
N LEU A 86 -0.23 7.55 -14.18
CA LEU A 86 -0.46 8.86 -13.56
C LEU A 86 -1.76 8.88 -12.76
N VAL A 87 -2.85 8.35 -13.34
CA VAL A 87 -4.14 8.21 -12.64
C VAL A 87 -3.99 7.36 -11.37
N ALA A 88 -3.25 6.25 -11.44
CA ALA A 88 -2.97 5.42 -10.26
C ALA A 88 -2.18 6.19 -9.19
N GLY A 89 -1.18 6.97 -9.58
CA GLY A 89 -0.43 7.82 -8.64
C GLY A 89 -1.29 8.91 -8.00
N THR A 90 -2.21 9.52 -8.77
CA THR A 90 -3.20 10.46 -8.21
C THR A 90 -4.16 9.75 -7.25
N LEU A 91 -4.58 8.52 -7.59
CA LEU A 91 -5.45 7.71 -6.74
C LEU A 91 -4.82 7.42 -5.38
N ASP A 92 -3.52 7.11 -5.35
CA ASP A 92 -2.75 6.92 -4.12
C ASP A 92 -2.74 8.16 -3.23
N LEU A 93 -2.52 9.33 -3.85
CA LEU A 93 -2.53 10.59 -3.13
C LEU A 93 -3.91 10.88 -2.54
N VAL A 94 -4.98 10.71 -3.32
CA VAL A 94 -6.36 10.88 -2.84
C VAL A 94 -6.67 9.90 -1.71
N ALA A 95 -6.29 8.63 -1.85
CA ALA A 95 -6.48 7.61 -0.82
C ALA A 95 -5.76 7.92 0.49
N TYR A 96 -4.57 8.53 0.41
CA TYR A 96 -3.85 9.00 1.59
C TYR A 96 -4.58 10.17 2.25
N LEU A 97 -5.04 11.15 1.47
CA LEU A 97 -5.74 12.34 1.96
C LEU A 97 -7.12 12.02 2.55
N ASP A 98 -7.81 11.00 2.03
CA ASP A 98 -9.13 10.57 2.54
C ASP A 98 -9.03 9.84 3.90
N ALA A 99 -7.87 9.26 4.23
CA ALA A 99 -7.70 8.51 5.47
C ALA A 99 -6.29 8.64 6.12
N PRO A 100 -5.80 9.86 6.38
CA PRO A 100 -4.45 10.08 6.92
C PRO A 100 -4.29 9.48 8.33
N HIS A 101 -5.38 9.41 9.09
CA HIS A 101 -5.42 8.80 10.42
C HIS A 101 -5.06 7.31 10.41
N ARG A 102 -5.20 6.61 9.28
CA ARG A 102 -4.80 5.21 9.14
C ARG A 102 -3.28 5.03 9.15
N PHE A 103 -2.52 6.09 8.87
CA PHE A 103 -1.05 6.05 8.82
C PHE A 103 -0.38 6.51 10.12
N LYS A 104 -1.13 7.15 11.03
CA LYS A 104 -0.63 7.55 12.35
C LYS A 104 -0.28 6.33 13.19
N VAL A 105 0.89 6.34 13.83
CA VAL A 105 1.37 5.22 14.65
C VAL A 105 0.51 5.08 15.89
N SER A 106 0.19 6.20 16.55
CA SER A 106 -0.71 6.23 17.72
C SER A 106 -2.06 5.57 17.42
N SER A 107 -2.70 5.95 16.31
CA SER A 107 -3.96 5.36 15.82
C SER A 107 -3.86 3.85 15.59
N GLN A 108 -2.75 3.37 15.01
CA GLN A 108 -2.53 1.94 14.77
C GLN A 108 -2.20 1.16 16.05
N LEU A 109 -1.59 1.80 17.05
CA LEU A 109 -1.20 1.17 18.31
C LEU A 109 -2.33 1.15 19.35
N ALA A 110 -3.28 2.07 19.27
CA ALA A 110 -4.40 2.16 20.21
C ALA A 110 -5.33 0.93 20.15
N GLY A 111 -5.32 0.17 19.05
CA GLY A 111 -6.05 -1.10 18.94
C GLY A 111 -7.55 -0.95 19.19
N SER A 112 -8.16 -1.96 19.82
CA SER A 112 -9.58 -1.97 20.17
C SER A 112 -9.96 -1.04 21.33
N GLN A 113 -9.00 -0.57 22.14
CA GLN A 113 -9.29 0.37 23.24
C GLN A 113 -9.70 1.77 22.74
N ALA A 114 -9.35 2.11 21.49
CA ALA A 114 -9.88 3.28 20.81
C ALA A 114 -11.26 3.05 20.16
N SER A 115 -11.78 1.81 20.14
CA SER A 115 -12.98 1.41 19.38
C SER A 115 -14.28 1.95 19.96
N GLU A 116 -14.36 2.26 21.26
CA GLU A 116 -15.56 2.90 21.83
C GLU A 116 -15.67 4.38 21.44
N ALA A 117 -14.54 5.04 21.10
CA ALA A 117 -14.50 6.46 20.70
C ALA A 117 -14.29 6.69 19.19
N ASN A 118 -13.90 5.66 18.42
CA ASN A 118 -13.58 5.78 17.00
C ASN A 118 -14.30 4.72 16.17
N SER A 119 -15.54 5.03 15.77
CA SER A 119 -16.25 4.31 14.70
C SER A 119 -15.44 4.29 13.39
N LEU A 120 -15.68 3.29 12.56
CA LEU A 120 -15.06 3.15 11.24
C LEU A 120 -15.54 4.28 10.30
N LYS A 121 -14.71 5.31 10.15
CA LYS A 121 -15.00 6.42 9.23
C LYS A 121 -14.64 6.03 7.79
N ILE A 122 -15.67 5.79 6.97
CA ILE A 122 -15.52 5.48 5.54
C ILE A 122 -15.87 6.73 4.73
N ARG A 123 -14.88 7.27 4.03
CA ARG A 123 -14.99 8.51 3.24
C ARG A 123 -14.27 8.39 1.90
N GLY A 124 -14.64 9.27 0.97
CA GLY A 124 -13.98 9.43 -0.33
C GLY A 124 -13.84 8.12 -1.11
N ILE A 125 -12.63 7.81 -1.56
CA ILE A 125 -12.33 6.64 -2.40
C ILE A 125 -12.65 5.30 -1.73
N TYR A 126 -12.55 5.23 -0.40
CA TYR A 126 -12.80 3.99 0.35
C TYR A 126 -14.28 3.54 0.26
N ARG A 127 -15.17 4.40 -0.21
CA ARG A 127 -16.57 4.03 -0.49
C ARG A 127 -16.70 3.09 -1.71
N TRP A 128 -15.70 3.07 -2.58
CA TRP A 128 -15.73 2.37 -3.87
C TRP A 128 -14.80 1.17 -3.91
N VAL A 129 -13.64 1.30 -3.26
CA VAL A 129 -12.59 0.28 -3.20
C VAL A 129 -11.97 0.28 -1.81
N ARG A 130 -11.90 -0.87 -1.15
CA ARG A 130 -11.40 -0.92 0.24
C ARG A 130 -9.88 -0.88 0.35
N ASP A 131 -9.17 -1.27 -0.70
CA ASP A 131 -7.71 -1.16 -0.78
C ASP A 131 -7.27 -0.44 -2.07
N PRO A 132 -7.38 0.90 -2.10
CA PRO A 132 -6.95 1.71 -3.23
C PRO A 132 -5.44 1.59 -3.51
N PHE A 133 -4.60 1.39 -2.48
CA PHE A 133 -3.14 1.26 -2.63
C PHE A 133 -2.72 -0.04 -3.31
N LEU A 134 -3.45 -1.13 -3.06
CA LEU A 134 -3.26 -2.37 -3.82
C LEU A 134 -3.65 -2.16 -5.29
N LEU A 135 -4.80 -1.54 -5.55
CA LEU A 135 -5.26 -1.29 -6.92
C LEU A 135 -4.27 -0.42 -7.70
N SER A 136 -3.93 0.75 -7.18
CA SER A 136 -2.98 1.69 -7.78
C SER A 136 -1.60 1.06 -7.96
N GLY A 137 -1.09 0.32 -6.98
CA GLY A 137 0.19 -0.37 -7.06
C GLY A 137 0.24 -1.39 -8.18
N LEU A 138 -0.85 -2.17 -8.38
CA LEU A 138 -0.96 -3.10 -9.49
C LEU A 138 -1.05 -2.37 -10.84
N VAL A 139 -1.88 -1.33 -10.94
CA VAL A 139 -1.99 -0.52 -12.17
C VAL A 139 -0.63 0.11 -12.52
N MET A 140 0.08 0.65 -11.52
CA MET A 140 1.39 1.28 -11.68
C MET A 140 2.41 0.33 -12.31
N ILE A 141 2.54 -0.89 -11.80
CA ILE A 141 3.55 -1.84 -12.32
C ILE A 141 3.09 -2.50 -13.63
N TRP A 142 1.81 -2.87 -13.76
CA TRP A 142 1.33 -3.62 -14.93
C TRP A 142 1.09 -2.73 -16.15
N LEU A 143 0.91 -1.42 -15.98
CA LEU A 143 0.92 -0.46 -17.08
C LEU A 143 2.32 0.03 -17.47
N THR A 144 3.36 -0.79 -17.26
CA THR A 144 4.71 -0.48 -17.73
C THR A 144 4.82 -0.72 -19.25
N PRO A 145 5.17 0.31 -20.05
CA PRO A 145 5.14 0.23 -21.53
C PRO A 145 6.35 -0.50 -22.12
N VAL A 146 7.42 -0.71 -21.34
CA VAL A 146 8.60 -1.47 -21.73
C VAL A 146 8.83 -2.57 -20.69
N MET A 147 8.47 -3.80 -21.03
CA MET A 147 8.62 -4.93 -20.14
C MET A 147 9.87 -5.71 -20.49
N THR A 148 10.65 -6.05 -19.47
CA THR A 148 11.79 -6.96 -19.60
C THR A 148 11.56 -8.22 -18.76
N VAL A 149 12.34 -9.26 -19.04
CA VAL A 149 12.24 -10.51 -18.26
C VAL A 149 12.52 -10.27 -16.77
N ASN A 150 13.47 -9.39 -16.44
CA ASN A 150 13.81 -9.13 -15.03
C ASN A 150 12.71 -8.30 -14.34
N LEU A 151 12.14 -7.31 -15.03
CA LEU A 151 10.97 -6.56 -14.54
C LEU A 151 9.78 -7.48 -14.30
N LEU A 152 9.48 -8.38 -15.24
CA LEU A 152 8.35 -9.30 -15.11
C LEU A 152 8.47 -10.19 -13.86
N ILE A 153 9.66 -10.76 -13.60
CA ILE A 153 9.91 -11.57 -12.39
C ILE A 153 9.67 -10.72 -11.14
N VAL A 154 10.24 -9.52 -11.09
CA VAL A 154 10.07 -8.59 -9.97
C VAL A 154 8.59 -8.22 -9.79
N TYR A 155 7.86 -7.92 -10.86
CA TYR A 155 6.45 -7.52 -10.78
C TYR A 155 5.52 -8.64 -10.34
N ILE A 156 5.78 -9.89 -10.72
CA ILE A 156 5.04 -11.05 -10.20
C ILE A 156 5.25 -11.16 -8.68
N LEU A 157 6.50 -11.09 -8.22
CA LEU A 157 6.82 -11.17 -6.79
C LEU A 157 6.25 -9.97 -6.01
N THR A 158 6.35 -8.76 -6.57
CA THR A 158 5.75 -7.54 -5.99
C THR A 158 4.23 -7.64 -5.94
N THR A 159 3.57 -8.23 -6.95
CA THR A 159 2.12 -8.47 -6.93
C THR A 159 1.72 -9.38 -5.78
N ILE A 160 2.46 -10.47 -5.57
CA ILE A 160 2.25 -11.38 -4.43
C ILE A 160 2.45 -10.62 -3.11
N TYR A 161 3.54 -9.86 -3.00
CA TYR A 161 3.86 -9.07 -1.82
C TYR A 161 2.77 -8.03 -1.49
N PHE A 162 2.29 -7.28 -2.48
CA PHE A 162 1.20 -6.31 -2.31
C PHE A 162 -0.08 -7.00 -1.85
N TYR A 163 -0.43 -8.14 -2.45
CA TYR A 163 -1.63 -8.88 -2.06
C TYR A 163 -1.55 -9.42 -0.63
N LEU A 164 -0.39 -9.96 -0.22
CA LEU A 164 -0.16 -10.41 1.16
C LEU A 164 -0.17 -9.25 2.15
N GLY A 165 0.42 -8.11 1.79
CA GLY A 165 0.40 -6.89 2.58
C GLY A 165 -1.02 -6.37 2.79
N SER A 166 -1.82 -6.35 1.73
CA SER A 166 -3.24 -6.01 1.75
C SER A 166 -4.04 -6.93 2.69
N LEU A 167 -3.85 -8.25 2.59
CA LEU A 167 -4.47 -9.22 3.50
C LEU A 167 -4.11 -8.96 4.96
N HIS A 168 -2.82 -8.70 5.24
CA HIS A 168 -2.35 -8.41 6.59
C HIS A 168 -2.93 -7.12 7.15
N TRP A 169 -3.00 -6.08 6.32
CA TRP A 169 -3.59 -4.80 6.67
C TRP A 169 -5.08 -4.94 6.99
N GLU A 170 -5.83 -5.65 6.14
CA GLU A 170 -7.26 -5.89 6.32
C GLU A 170 -7.55 -6.69 7.60
N ARG A 171 -6.73 -7.70 7.92
CA ARG A 171 -6.82 -8.43 9.20
C ARG A 171 -6.65 -7.52 10.42
N ARG A 172 -5.77 -6.52 10.34
CA ARG A 172 -5.61 -5.53 11.43
C ARG A 172 -6.84 -4.65 11.57
N LEU A 173 -7.44 -4.23 10.47
CA LEU A 173 -8.67 -3.43 10.48
C LEU A 173 -9.85 -4.23 11.04
N VAL A 174 -9.98 -5.51 10.69
CA VAL A 174 -10.98 -6.40 11.33
C VAL A 174 -10.72 -6.55 12.83
N ALA A 175 -9.46 -6.70 13.25
CA ALA A 175 -9.12 -6.78 14.67
C ALA A 175 -9.38 -5.45 15.43
N GLN A 176 -9.33 -4.32 14.73
CA GLN A 176 -9.54 -3.00 15.32
C GLN A 176 -11.02 -2.61 15.40
N PHE A 177 -11.78 -2.84 14.34
CA PHE A 177 -13.15 -2.34 14.16
C PHE A 177 -14.22 -3.46 14.21
N GLY A 178 -13.81 -4.72 14.36
CA GLY A 178 -14.71 -5.85 14.53
C GLY A 178 -15.75 -5.99 13.41
N ASP A 179 -17.02 -6.11 13.80
CA ASP A 179 -18.14 -6.38 12.90
C ASP A 179 -18.46 -5.21 11.96
N GLU A 180 -18.18 -3.97 12.38
CA GLU A 180 -18.37 -2.78 11.52
C GLU A 180 -17.53 -2.89 10.24
N TYR A 181 -16.29 -3.36 10.37
CA TYR A 181 -15.42 -3.59 9.22
C TYR A 181 -15.83 -4.82 8.40
N ARG A 182 -16.36 -5.87 9.05
CA ARG A 182 -16.87 -7.05 8.33
C ARG A 182 -18.08 -6.69 7.47
N GLU A 183 -18.98 -5.85 7.97
CA GLU A 183 -20.10 -5.32 7.19
C GLU A 183 -19.63 -4.47 6.02
N TYR A 184 -18.61 -3.64 6.23
CA TYR A 184 -17.96 -2.90 5.15
C TYR A 184 -17.34 -3.81 4.07
N GLN A 185 -16.67 -4.90 4.46
CA GLN A 185 -16.10 -5.88 3.51
C GLN A 185 -17.15 -6.55 2.63
N LYS A 186 -18.38 -6.74 3.12
CA LYS A 186 -19.51 -7.30 2.35
C LYS A 186 -20.01 -6.32 1.29
N ARG A 187 -19.86 -5.01 1.51
CA ARG A 187 -20.41 -3.94 0.65
C ARG A 187 -19.40 -3.41 -0.36
N VAL A 188 -18.12 -3.34 0.01
CA VAL A 188 -17.07 -2.72 -0.81
C VAL A 188 -16.02 -3.75 -1.20
N HIS A 189 -15.76 -3.88 -2.50
CA HIS A 189 -14.77 -4.80 -3.06
C HIS A 189 -13.33 -4.36 -2.80
N ARG A 190 -12.40 -5.33 -2.73
CA ARG A 190 -10.98 -5.07 -2.43
C ARG A 190 -10.26 -4.23 -3.46
N ILE A 191 -10.30 -4.68 -4.71
CA ILE A 191 -9.44 -4.18 -5.78
C ILE A 191 -10.29 -3.52 -6.86
N ILE A 192 -11.29 -4.22 -7.39
CA ILE A 192 -12.12 -3.70 -8.48
C ILE A 192 -13.20 -2.78 -7.88
N PRO A 193 -13.25 -1.49 -8.25
CA PRO A 193 -14.29 -0.58 -7.77
C PRO A 193 -15.68 -1.12 -8.10
N GLY A 194 -16.55 -1.20 -7.10
CA GLY A 194 -17.91 -1.68 -7.29
C GLY A 194 -18.86 -0.56 -7.70
N LEU A 195 -19.61 -0.73 -8.81
CA LEU A 195 -20.69 0.19 -9.19
C LEU A 195 -21.89 0.16 -8.22
N ARG A 196 -22.07 -0.96 -7.51
CA ARG A 196 -23.24 -1.24 -6.64
C ARG A 196 -23.00 -1.05 -5.14
N GLY A 197 -21.77 -0.75 -4.74
CA GLY A 197 -21.31 -0.86 -3.35
C GLY A 197 -20.98 0.46 -2.67
N SER A 198 -21.49 1.60 -3.16
CA SER A 198 -21.18 2.91 -2.58
C SER A 198 -21.80 3.03 -1.17
N VAL A 199 -21.01 2.73 -0.13
CA VAL A 199 -21.41 2.97 1.26
C VAL A 199 -21.63 4.48 1.41
N LYS A 200 -22.74 4.91 2.01
CA LYS A 200 -22.95 6.35 2.30
C LYS A 200 -21.85 6.84 3.23
N GLU A 201 -21.44 8.09 3.06
CA GLU A 201 -20.44 8.68 3.95
C GLU A 201 -20.92 8.55 5.39
N SER A 202 -20.07 8.02 6.28
CA SER A 202 -20.40 7.93 7.69
C SER A 202 -20.46 9.36 8.25
N ASP A 203 -21.66 9.79 8.61
CA ASP A 203 -21.96 11.15 9.05
C ASP A 203 -21.30 11.44 10.41
N GLN A 204 -20.81 12.66 10.60
CA GLN A 204 -20.19 13.09 11.87
C GLN A 204 -21.24 13.48 12.94
N SER A 205 -22.52 13.28 12.65
CA SER A 205 -23.67 13.86 13.34
C SER A 205 -24.31 12.88 14.33
N SER A 206 -23.56 12.46 15.34
CA SER A 206 -24.14 12.00 16.62
C SER A 206 -23.15 12.16 17.77
N VAL A 207 -22.58 13.36 17.90
CA VAL A 207 -22.10 13.89 19.19
C VAL A 207 -22.72 15.27 19.34
N ASN A 208 -23.97 15.26 19.79
CA ASN A 208 -24.64 16.34 20.49
C ASN A 208 -25.81 15.67 21.19
N ILE A 209 -25.61 15.30 22.46
CA ILE A 209 -26.50 15.46 23.62
C ILE A 209 -25.63 15.14 24.84
#